data_AF-A0A8E0IFZ7-F1
#
_entry.id   AF-A0A8E0IFZ7-F1
#
_cell.length_a   1.000
_cell.length_b   1.000
_cell.length_c   1.000
_cell.angle_alpha   90.00
_cell.angle_beta   90.00
_cell.angle_gamma   90.00
#
_symmetry.space_group_name_H-M   'P 1'
#
loop_
_entity.id
_entity.type
_entity.pdbx_description
1 polymer ?
#
loop_
_entity_poly.entity_id
_entity_poly.type
_entity_poly.pdbx_seq_one_letter_code
_entity_poly.pdbx_strand_id
1 'polypeptide(L)'
;MRMGLAHDQFLLVKQGSKTIEIRLNDEKRQQLKVGDTIVFEDTTTAQTQRRTVSALEKFTSFAELYHKYSGPQVGSAPTDSETKMVADTYQLYTVWQEASFGVLAIHLQPAF
;
A
#
# COMPACT_ATOMS: atom_id res chain seq x y z
N MET A 1 -13.78 0.62 -3.45
CA MET A 1 -13.47 -0.22 -2.24
C MET A 1 -13.14 0.68 -1.05
N ARG A 2 -13.35 0.24 0.21
CA ARG A 2 -12.89 0.95 1.42
C ARG A 2 -11.72 0.22 2.12
N MET A 3 -10.71 0.98 2.54
CA MET A 3 -9.52 0.48 3.25
C MET A 3 -9.15 1.41 4.41
N GLY A 4 -8.82 0.85 5.57
CA GLY A 4 -8.29 1.60 6.71
C GLY A 4 -6.78 1.82 6.60
N LEU A 5 -6.31 2.99 7.02
CA LEU A 5 -4.90 3.36 7.16
C LEU A 5 -4.64 3.91 8.56
N ALA A 6 -3.47 3.60 9.11
CA ALA A 6 -2.94 4.33 10.27
C ALA A 6 -2.77 5.81 9.92
N HIS A 7 -2.90 6.69 10.91
CA HIS A 7 -2.93 8.14 10.73
C HIS A 7 -1.78 8.67 9.85
N ASP A 8 -0.54 8.29 10.14
CA ASP A 8 0.63 8.77 9.39
C ASP A 8 0.58 8.34 7.93
N GLN A 9 0.19 7.09 7.67
CA GLN A 9 0.04 6.57 6.30
C GLN A 9 -1.10 7.28 5.57
N PHE A 10 -2.21 7.57 6.25
CA PHE A 10 -3.31 8.35 5.70
C PHE A 10 -2.86 9.76 5.27
N LEU A 11 -2.09 10.44 6.11
CA LEU A 11 -1.55 11.77 5.79
C LEU A 11 -0.65 11.74 4.55
N LEU A 12 0.20 10.71 4.40
CA LEU A 12 1.05 10.56 3.21
C LEU A 12 0.23 10.32 1.94
N VAL A 13 -0.83 9.50 2.00
CA VAL A 13 -1.75 9.32 0.87
C VAL A 13 -2.48 10.63 0.57
N LYS A 14 -2.93 11.36 1.58
CA LYS A 14 -3.64 12.65 1.46
C LYS A 14 -2.75 13.72 0.83
N GLN A 15 -1.48 13.80 1.23
CA GLN A 15 -0.48 14.70 0.66
C GLN A 15 -0.02 14.29 -0.74
N GLY A 16 -0.13 13.00 -1.08
CA GLY A 16 0.26 12.47 -2.39
C GLY A 16 1.73 12.05 -2.49
N SER A 17 2.48 12.07 -1.39
CA SER A 17 3.87 11.56 -1.34
C SER A 17 3.89 10.04 -1.44
N LYS A 18 2.96 9.36 -0.75
CA LYS A 18 2.74 7.92 -0.91
C LYS A 18 1.89 7.67 -2.16
N THR A 19 2.53 7.13 -3.18
CA THR A 19 1.95 6.88 -4.52
C THR A 19 1.64 5.41 -4.75
N ILE A 20 2.20 4.51 -3.94
CA ILE A 20 1.98 3.07 -3.97
C ILE A 20 1.40 2.63 -2.63
N GLU A 21 0.19 2.08 -2.66
CA GLU A 21 -0.38 1.38 -1.51
C GLU A 21 -0.05 -0.11 -1.61
N ILE A 22 0.60 -0.65 -0.58
CA ILE A 22 0.98 -2.05 -0.50
C ILE A 22 -0.10 -2.81 0.28
N ARG A 23 -0.57 -3.93 -0.27
CA ARG A 23 -1.44 -4.89 0.42
C ARG A 23 -1.04 -6.30 0.03
N LEU A 24 -1.46 -7.29 0.83
CA LEU A 24 -1.57 -8.65 0.32
C LEU A 24 -2.53 -8.67 -0.87
N ASN A 25 -2.25 -9.51 -1.85
CA ASN A 25 -3.16 -9.76 -2.97
C ASN A 25 -4.28 -10.75 -2.55
N ASP A 26 -4.95 -10.42 -1.44
CA ASP A 26 -6.05 -11.18 -0.85
C ASP A 26 -7.31 -11.16 -1.73
N GLU A 27 -8.29 -12.03 -1.44
CA GLU A 27 -9.53 -12.15 -2.24
C GLU A 27 -10.28 -10.82 -2.42
N LYS A 28 -10.20 -9.92 -1.43
CA LYS A 28 -10.81 -8.60 -1.52
C LYS A 28 -10.04 -7.74 -2.53
N ARG A 29 -8.71 -7.68 -2.45
CA ARG A 29 -7.87 -6.83 -3.30
C ARG A 29 -7.74 -7.36 -4.72
N GLN A 30 -7.87 -8.67 -4.93
CA GLN A 30 -7.95 -9.28 -6.26
C GLN A 30 -9.12 -8.76 -7.12
N GLN A 31 -10.15 -8.19 -6.49
CA GLN A 31 -11.30 -7.61 -7.19
C GLN A 31 -11.04 -6.20 -7.72
N LEU A 32 -9.95 -5.54 -7.30
CA LEU A 32 -9.61 -4.20 -7.79
C LEU A 32 -9.28 -4.22 -9.28
N LYS A 33 -9.71 -3.16 -9.97
CA LYS A 33 -9.37 -2.90 -11.37
C LYS A 33 -8.76 -1.51 -11.50
N VAL A 34 -7.97 -1.34 -12.55
CA VAL A 34 -7.51 0.00 -12.95
C VAL A 34 -8.73 0.88 -13.25
N GLY A 35 -8.71 2.11 -12.74
CA GLY A 35 -9.84 3.04 -12.80
C GLY A 35 -10.76 2.99 -11.58
N ASP A 36 -10.66 1.96 -10.71
CA ASP A 36 -11.46 1.90 -9.50
C ASP A 36 -11.11 3.03 -8.52
N THR A 37 -12.12 3.49 -7.78
CA THR A 37 -11.91 4.40 -6.66
C THR A 37 -11.79 3.64 -5.34
N ILE A 38 -10.71 3.92 -4.62
CA ILE A 38 -10.48 3.50 -3.24
C ILE A 38 -10.82 4.67 -2.32
N VAL A 39 -11.60 4.38 -1.28
CA VAL A 39 -11.85 5.28 -0.15
C VAL A 39 -10.93 4.82 0.99
N PHE A 40 -9.88 5.58 1.23
CA PHE A 40 -9.05 5.41 2.42
C PHE A 40 -9.71 6.10 3.61
N GLU A 41 -9.72 5.42 4.74
CA GLU A 41 -10.22 5.93 6.02
C GLU A 41 -9.08 5.94 7.02
N ASP A 42 -8.87 7.08 7.66
CA ASP A 42 -7.98 7.20 8.80
C ASP A 42 -8.60 6.48 10.00
N THR A 43 -7.92 5.44 10.49
CA THR A 43 -8.42 4.64 11.62
C THR A 43 -8.43 5.40 12.95
N THR A 44 -7.76 6.55 13.02
CA THR A 44 -7.70 7.40 14.22
C THR A 44 -8.75 8.52 14.18
N THR A 45 -8.94 9.16 13.02
CA THR A 45 -9.79 10.37 12.92
C THR A 45 -11.10 10.16 12.16
N ALA A 46 -11.30 9.00 11.54
CA ALA A 46 -12.41 8.71 10.60
C ALA A 46 -12.47 9.64 9.38
N GLN A 47 -11.45 10.48 9.15
CA GLN A 47 -11.32 11.24 7.90
C GLN A 47 -11.21 10.29 6.72
N THR A 48 -11.70 10.73 5.55
CA THR A 48 -11.64 9.92 4.33
C THR A 48 -10.92 10.64 3.21
N GLN A 49 -10.22 9.87 2.38
CA GLN A 49 -9.54 10.33 1.18
C GLN A 49 -9.86 9.38 0.03
N ARG A 50 -10.30 9.93 -1.11
CA ARG A 50 -10.51 9.16 -2.34
C ARG A 50 -9.26 9.20 -3.22
N ARG A 51 -8.89 8.05 -3.77
CA ARG A 51 -7.84 7.90 -4.78
C ARG A 51 -8.29 6.91 -5.85
N THR A 52 -7.88 7.16 -7.08
CA THR A 52 -8.16 6.29 -8.23
C THR A 52 -6.97 5.38 -8.47
N VAL A 53 -7.21 4.12 -8.78
CA VAL A 53 -6.18 3.14 -9.13
C VAL A 53 -5.69 3.44 -10.55
N SER A 54 -4.39 3.74 -10.70
CA SER A 54 -3.75 3.95 -12.00
C SER A 54 -3.13 2.68 -12.59
N ALA A 55 -2.64 1.78 -11.74
CA ALA A 55 -2.07 0.50 -12.12
C ALA A 55 -2.10 -0.49 -10.95
N LEU A 56 -2.01 -1.78 -11.26
CA LEU A 56 -1.93 -2.87 -10.30
C LEU A 56 -0.77 -3.78 -10.71
N GLU A 57 0.13 -4.04 -9.79
CA GLU A 57 1.27 -4.93 -10.02
C GLU A 57 1.37 -5.96 -8.91
N LYS A 58 1.57 -7.23 -9.30
CA LYS A 58 1.64 -8.37 -8.39
C LYS A 58 3.10 -8.77 -8.22
N PHE A 59 3.45 -9.10 -6.97
CA PHE A 59 4.77 -9.58 -6.59
C PHE A 59 4.64 -10.87 -5.80
N THR A 60 5.70 -11.67 -5.83
CA THR A 60 5.76 -12.90 -5.04
C THR A 60 6.05 -12.63 -3.56
N SER A 61 6.79 -11.56 -3.26
CA SER A 61 7.12 -11.16 -1.89
C SER A 61 7.21 -9.65 -1.71
N PHE A 62 7.15 -9.19 -0.47
CA PHE A 62 7.41 -7.81 -0.07
C PHE A 62 8.84 -7.40 -0.40
N ALA A 63 9.81 -8.32 -0.28
CA ALA A 63 11.21 -8.04 -0.63
C ALA A 63 11.35 -7.67 -2.11
N GLU A 64 10.71 -8.42 -3.01
CA GLU A 64 10.69 -8.12 -4.45
C GLU A 64 10.06 -6.75 -4.73
N LEU A 65 8.97 -6.42 -4.04
CA LEU A 65 8.30 -5.12 -4.15
C LEU A 65 9.23 -3.98 -3.68
N TYR A 66 9.86 -4.12 -2.52
CA TYR A 66 10.73 -3.09 -1.95
C TYR A 66 12.04 -2.90 -2.71
N HIS A 67 12.48 -3.92 -3.45
CA HIS A 67 13.60 -3.76 -4.39
C HIS A 67 13.27 -2.81 -5.54
N LYS A 68 11.99 -2.74 -5.94
CA LYS A 68 11.55 -1.91 -7.05
C LYS A 68 11.18 -0.48 -6.65
N TYR A 69 10.59 -0.31 -5.47
CA TYR A 69 10.02 0.98 -5.04
C TYR A 69 10.81 1.63 -3.92
N SER A 70 11.00 2.95 -4.04
CA SER A 70 11.63 3.73 -2.98
C SER A 70 10.73 3.87 -1.75
N GLY A 71 11.33 4.02 -0.56
CA GLY A 71 10.61 4.22 0.69
C GLY A 71 9.50 5.28 0.62
N PRO A 72 9.75 6.51 0.12
CA PRO A 72 8.73 7.55 0.06
C PRO A 72 7.50 7.16 -0.77
N GLN A 73 7.69 6.45 -1.89
CA GLN A 73 6.58 6.01 -2.74
C GLN A 73 5.63 5.07 -1.99
N VAL A 74 6.18 4.25 -1.10
CA VAL A 74 5.45 3.24 -0.31
C VAL A 74 5.15 3.69 1.11
N GLY A 75 5.46 4.94 1.48
CA GLY A 75 5.15 5.52 2.79
C GLY A 75 6.16 5.23 3.90
N SER A 76 7.39 4.83 3.55
CA SER A 76 8.54 4.67 4.45
C SER A 76 9.54 5.82 4.30
N ALA A 77 10.50 5.93 5.22
CA ALA A 77 11.53 6.97 5.15
C ALA A 77 12.48 6.72 3.94
N PRO A 78 13.07 7.78 3.34
CA PRO A 78 14.03 7.62 2.23
C PRO A 78 15.32 6.91 2.62
N THR A 79 15.62 6.83 3.92
CA THR A 79 16.79 6.16 4.48
C THR A 79 16.50 4.75 4.98
N ASP A 80 15.24 4.30 4.96
CA ASP A 80 14.88 2.95 5.40
C ASP A 80 15.42 1.92 4.40
N SER A 81 16.08 0.88 4.92
CA SER A 81 16.54 -0.24 4.10
C SER A 81 15.38 -1.16 3.73
N GLU A 82 15.52 -1.91 2.63
CA GLU A 82 14.56 -2.95 2.23
C GLU A 82 14.27 -3.92 3.38
N THR A 83 15.31 -4.40 4.07
CA THR A 83 15.17 -5.30 5.22
C THR A 83 14.32 -4.72 6.34
N LYS A 84 14.48 -3.42 6.64
CA LYS A 84 13.66 -2.74 7.64
C LYS A 84 12.21 -2.64 7.17
N MET A 85 11.97 -2.24 5.92
CA MET A 85 10.61 -2.13 5.38
C MET A 85 9.88 -3.48 5.35
N VAL A 86 10.57 -4.57 5.02
CA VAL A 86 10.05 -5.94 5.13
C VAL A 86 9.71 -6.28 6.58
N ALA A 87 10.64 -6.04 7.51
CA ALA A 87 10.43 -6.34 8.93
C ALA A 87 9.24 -5.56 9.53
N ASP A 88 9.09 -4.28 9.19
CA ASP A 88 7.97 -3.45 9.62
C ASP A 88 6.65 -3.96 9.03
N THR A 89 6.65 -4.42 7.78
CA THR A 89 5.45 -5.00 7.14
C THR A 89 5.03 -6.30 7.80
N TYR A 90 5.97 -7.11 8.28
CA TYR A 90 5.67 -8.33 9.01
C TYR A 90 5.12 -8.12 10.43
N GLN A 91 5.05 -6.87 10.91
CA GLN A 91 4.23 -6.54 12.08
C GLN A 91 2.73 -6.57 11.77
N LEU A 92 2.36 -6.47 10.50
CA LEU A 92 0.97 -6.44 10.02
C LEU A 92 0.53 -7.75 9.36
N TYR A 93 1.45 -8.42 8.67
CA TYR A 93 1.19 -9.64 7.91
C TYR A 93 2.15 -10.76 8.30
N THR A 94 1.68 -12.00 8.28
CA THR A 94 2.57 -13.15 8.47
C THR A 94 3.21 -13.57 7.16
N VAL A 95 4.39 -14.18 7.25
CA VAL A 95 5.08 -14.81 6.10
C VAL A 95 4.19 -15.85 5.39
N TRP A 96 3.30 -16.52 6.13
CA TRP A 96 2.36 -17.47 5.56
C TRP A 96 1.29 -16.78 4.72
N GLN A 97 0.80 -15.61 5.14
CA GLN A 97 -0.14 -14.83 4.35
C GLN A 97 0.50 -14.33 3.06
N GLU A 98 1.75 -13.85 3.13
CA GLU A 98 2.51 -13.50 1.93
C GLU A 98 2.63 -14.70 0.98
N ALA A 99 3.05 -15.86 1.48
CA ALA A 99 3.17 -17.07 0.67
C ALA A 99 1.83 -17.53 0.05
N SER A 100 0.72 -17.29 0.74
CA SER A 100 -0.62 -17.72 0.30
C SER A 100 -1.22 -16.79 -0.75
N PHE A 101 -1.02 -15.49 -0.61
CA PHE A 101 -1.71 -14.49 -1.43
C PHE A 101 -0.78 -13.77 -2.41
N GLY A 102 0.51 -13.72 -2.13
CA GLY A 102 1.45 -12.77 -2.73
C GLY A 102 1.15 -11.33 -2.32
N VAL A 103 1.80 -10.40 -2.99
CA VAL A 103 1.73 -8.96 -2.68
C VAL A 103 1.17 -8.19 -3.87
N LEU A 104 0.41 -7.14 -3.59
CA LEU A 104 -0.15 -6.22 -4.57
C LEU A 104 0.36 -4.80 -4.30
N ALA A 105 1.04 -4.23 -5.29
CA ALA A 105 1.29 -2.80 -5.38
C ALA A 105 0.11 -2.14 -6.10
N ILE A 106 -0.58 -1.24 -5.41
CA ILE A 106 -1.70 -0.46 -5.93
C ILE A 106 -1.20 0.94 -6.21
N HIS A 107 -1.04 1.27 -7.49
CA HIS A 107 -0.62 2.61 -7.90
C HIS A 107 -1.79 3.56 -7.81
N LEU A 108 -1.57 4.70 -7.16
CA LEU A 108 -2.57 5.74 -6.96
C LEU A 108 -2.35 6.86 -7.97
N GLN A 109 -3.43 7.38 -8.54
CA GLN A 109 -3.36 8.62 -9.32
C GLN A 109 -2.94 9.80 -8.41
N PRO A 110 -2.17 10.77 -8.94
CA PRO A 110 -1.86 12.00 -8.24
C PRO A 110 -3.13 12.72 -7.76
N ALA A 111 -3.03 13.41 -6.63
CA ALA A 111 -4.04 14.38 -6.24
C ALA A 111 -3.90 15.61 -7.16
N PHE A 112 -4.97 15.98 -7.85
CA PHE A 112 -5.07 17.26 -8.57
C PHE A 112 -5.62 18.33 -7.63
#